data_AF-A0AAW0IU46-F1
#
_entry.id   AF-A0AAW0IU46-F1
#
_cell.length_a   1.000
_cell.length_b   1.000
_cell.length_c   1.000
_cell.angle_alpha   90.00
_cell.angle_beta   90.00
_cell.angle_gamma   90.00
#
_symmetry.space_group_name_H-M   'P 1'
#
loop_
_entity.id
_entity.type
_entity.pdbx_description
1 polymer ?
#
loop_
_entity_poly.entity_id
_entity_poly.type
_entity_poly.pdbx_seq_one_letter_code
_entity_poly.pdbx_strand_id
1 'polypeptide(L)'
;MCELCGKEEETSCHLFWFCDHARGVWTSSKLVLQFEISRSWNFLDVVENLQRREQSYPGLLEKVIMVCWSIWKNRNALQLGGKGKAGRSLVRGALYLEGESGSGSGEVKKLKLYSFRWSTCSFRVRIALNFKRLKYEYKSVNLSKGEQFIPGGTKTSKF
;
A
#
# COMPACT_ATOMS: atom_id res chain seq x y z
N MET A 1 -3.73 -23.37 6.73
CA MET A 1 -4.68 -22.72 7.66
C MET A 1 -4.20 -21.28 7.87
N CYS A 2 -5.09 -20.30 8.07
CA CYS A 2 -4.68 -18.89 8.25
C CYS A 2 -4.05 -18.67 9.64
N GLU A 3 -2.80 -18.18 9.64
CA GLU A 3 -2.02 -17.95 10.88
C GLU A 3 -2.58 -16.84 11.78
N LEU A 4 -3.43 -15.95 11.24
CA LEU A 4 -4.03 -14.89 12.05
C LEU A 4 -5.23 -15.35 12.87
N CYS A 5 -6.05 -16.26 12.32
CA CYS A 5 -7.31 -16.66 12.94
C CYS A 5 -7.35 -18.13 13.36
N GLY A 6 -6.55 -19.00 12.73
CA GLY A 6 -6.54 -20.44 12.95
C GLY A 6 -7.84 -21.17 12.54
N LYS A 7 -8.74 -20.52 11.78
CA LYS A 7 -10.10 -21.04 11.51
C LYS A 7 -10.35 -21.48 10.07
N GLU A 8 -9.87 -20.71 9.10
CA GLU A 8 -10.16 -20.95 7.68
C GLU A 8 -8.86 -21.19 6.89
N GLU A 9 -8.99 -21.70 5.66
CA GLU A 9 -7.90 -21.72 4.71
C GLU A 9 -7.43 -20.29 4.39
N GLU A 10 -6.13 -20.11 4.27
CA GLU A 10 -5.59 -18.80 3.96
C GLU A 10 -5.71 -18.50 2.46
N THR A 11 -6.65 -17.63 2.11
CA THR A 11 -6.71 -16.99 0.79
C THR A 11 -6.39 -15.50 0.93
N SER A 12 -6.01 -14.83 -0.17
CA SER A 12 -5.82 -13.37 -0.15
C SER A 12 -7.10 -12.63 0.25
N CYS A 13 -8.25 -13.12 -0.23
CA CYS A 13 -9.56 -12.58 0.10
C CYS A 13 -9.89 -12.75 1.60
N HIS A 14 -9.67 -13.96 2.15
CA HIS A 14 -9.81 -14.21 3.59
C HIS A 14 -8.87 -13.31 4.39
N LEU A 15 -7.57 -13.35 4.08
CA LEU A 15 -6.52 -12.64 4.81
C LEU A 15 -6.82 -11.15 4.96
N PHE A 16 -7.28 -10.49 3.89
CA PHE A 16 -7.47 -9.05 3.90
C PHE A 16 -8.86 -8.60 4.36
N TRP A 17 -9.93 -9.37 4.13
CA TRP A 17 -11.29 -8.84 4.29
C TRP A 17 -12.14 -9.65 5.26
N PHE A 18 -12.02 -10.98 5.23
CA PHE A 18 -12.94 -11.87 5.95
C PHE A 18 -12.36 -12.49 7.21
N CYS A 19 -11.04 -12.45 7.40
CA CYS A 19 -10.36 -12.89 8.61
C CYS A 19 -10.85 -12.07 9.82
N ASP A 20 -11.15 -12.73 10.94
CA ASP A 20 -11.59 -12.06 12.18
C ASP A 20 -10.60 -11.00 12.65
N HIS A 21 -9.30 -11.28 12.52
CA HIS A 21 -8.25 -10.33 12.83
C HIS A 21 -8.31 -9.11 11.89
N ALA A 22 -8.45 -9.35 10.59
CA ALA A 22 -8.54 -8.29 9.59
C ALA A 22 -9.78 -7.41 9.80
N ARG A 23 -10.95 -8.00 10.13
CA ARG A 23 -12.15 -7.24 10.49
C ARG A 23 -11.88 -6.32 11.68
N GLY A 24 -11.21 -6.82 12.72
CA GLY A 24 -10.80 -5.99 13.86
C GLY A 24 -9.89 -4.82 13.47
N VAL A 25 -8.99 -5.02 12.50
CA VAL A 25 -8.15 -3.95 11.92
C VAL A 25 -9.01 -2.93 11.16
N TRP A 26 -9.91 -3.36 10.28
CA TRP A 26 -10.79 -2.46 9.53
C TRP A 26 -11.71 -1.65 10.43
N THR A 27 -12.36 -2.29 11.42
CA THR A 27 -13.16 -1.59 12.43
C THR A 27 -12.33 -0.55 13.18
N SER A 28 -11.08 -0.87 13.54
CA SER A 28 -10.18 0.06 14.22
C SER A 28 -9.73 1.22 13.32
N SER A 29 -9.66 1.00 12.00
CA SER A 29 -9.18 1.99 11.02
C SER A 29 -10.14 3.14 10.76
N LYS A 30 -11.44 2.93 11.03
CA LYS A 30 -12.54 3.83 10.66
C LYS A 30 -12.62 4.14 9.16
N LEU A 31 -11.91 3.38 8.32
CA LEU A 31 -12.06 3.45 6.87
C LEU A 31 -13.35 2.73 6.49
N VAL A 32 -14.21 3.41 5.74
CA VAL A 32 -15.46 2.86 5.23
C VAL A 32 -15.31 2.66 3.73
N LEU A 33 -15.45 1.41 3.30
CA LEU A 33 -15.56 1.09 1.88
C LEU A 33 -17.01 1.32 1.45
N GLN A 34 -17.21 2.17 0.44
CA GLN A 34 -18.54 2.54 -0.06
C GLN A 34 -19.09 1.48 -1.05
N PHE A 35 -18.75 0.22 -0.81
CA PHE A 35 -19.16 -0.94 -1.58
C PHE A 35 -18.91 -2.20 -0.74
N GLU A 36 -19.69 -3.24 -1.03
CA GLU A 36 -19.50 -4.56 -0.43
C GLU A 36 -18.46 -5.35 -1.21
N ILE A 37 -17.56 -6.01 -0.49
CA ILE A 37 -16.59 -6.93 -1.07
C ILE A 37 -17.26 -8.30 -1.15
N SER A 38 -17.37 -8.86 -2.35
CA SER A 38 -17.83 -10.23 -2.54
C SER A 38 -16.75 -11.24 -2.11
N ARG A 39 -17.15 -12.39 -1.58
CA ARG A 39 -16.21 -13.50 -1.30
C ARG A 39 -15.56 -14.07 -2.56
N SER A 40 -16.20 -13.90 -3.72
CA SER A 40 -15.63 -14.30 -5.01
C SER A 40 -14.57 -13.34 -5.53
N TRP A 41 -14.44 -12.14 -4.94
CA TRP A 41 -13.45 -11.17 -5.37
C TRP A 41 -12.06 -11.55 -4.88
N ASN A 42 -11.07 -11.30 -5.72
CA ASN A 42 -9.67 -11.30 -5.35
C ASN A 42 -9.23 -9.86 -4.97
N PHE A 43 -7.98 -9.73 -4.53
CA PHE A 43 -7.43 -8.44 -4.11
C PHE A 43 -7.45 -7.38 -5.22
N LEU A 44 -7.21 -7.77 -6.48
CA LEU A 44 -7.17 -6.86 -7.62
C LEU A 44 -8.56 -6.31 -7.94
N ASP A 45 -9.62 -7.09 -7.79
CA ASP A 45 -10.99 -6.62 -8.01
C ASP A 45 -11.35 -5.47 -7.06
N VAL A 46 -10.90 -5.56 -5.80
CA VAL A 46 -11.08 -4.50 -4.80
C VAL A 46 -10.26 -3.26 -5.16
N VAL A 47 -8.99 -3.44 -5.57
CA VAL A 47 -8.11 -2.33 -5.99
C VAL A 47 -8.68 -1.63 -7.21
N GLU A 48 -9.16 -2.37 -8.20
CA GLU A 48 -9.74 -1.82 -9.41
C GLU A 48 -11.02 -1.02 -9.09
N ASN A 49 -11.88 -1.55 -8.22
CA ASN A 49 -13.09 -0.84 -7.80
C ASN A 49 -12.77 0.46 -7.02
N LEU A 50 -11.72 0.44 -6.18
CA LEU A 50 -11.24 1.65 -5.49
C LEU A 50 -10.69 2.68 -6.47
N GLN A 51 -9.89 2.24 -7.44
CA GLN A 51 -9.32 3.11 -8.46
C GLN A 51 -10.38 3.79 -9.32
N ARG A 52 -11.42 3.06 -9.74
CA ARG A 52 -12.55 3.63 -10.49
C ARG A 52 -13.26 4.74 -9.71
N ARG A 53 -13.17 4.72 -8.37
CA ARG A 53 -13.82 5.66 -7.46
C ARG A 53 -12.87 6.70 -6.86
N GLU A 54 -11.62 6.79 -7.37
CA GLU A 54 -10.60 7.71 -6.85
C GLU A 54 -11.06 9.17 -6.88
N GLN A 55 -11.83 9.57 -7.92
CA GLN A 55 -12.35 10.93 -8.01
C GLN A 55 -13.36 11.25 -6.89
N SER A 56 -14.17 10.27 -6.48
CA SER A 56 -15.15 10.43 -5.40
C SER A 56 -14.53 10.25 -4.01
N TYR A 57 -13.46 9.47 -3.90
CA TYR A 57 -12.81 9.13 -2.63
C TYR A 57 -11.27 9.23 -2.75
N PRO A 58 -10.73 10.44 -2.92
CA PRO A 58 -9.31 10.63 -3.14
C PRO A 58 -8.47 10.13 -1.95
N GLY A 59 -7.42 9.38 -2.23
CA GLY A 59 -6.53 8.85 -1.20
C GLY A 59 -7.06 7.63 -0.44
N LEU A 60 -8.27 7.15 -0.74
CA LEU A 60 -8.84 5.97 -0.08
C LEU A 60 -8.07 4.71 -0.47
N LEU A 61 -7.69 4.58 -1.74
CA LEU A 61 -6.90 3.45 -2.22
C LEU A 61 -5.59 3.33 -1.44
N GLU A 62 -4.84 4.42 -1.30
CA GLU A 62 -3.57 4.45 -0.58
C GLU A 62 -3.74 4.02 0.88
N LYS A 63 -4.79 4.50 1.56
CA LYS A 63 -5.08 4.10 2.96
C LYS A 63 -5.43 2.62 3.06
N VAL A 64 -6.28 2.12 2.15
CA VAL A 64 -6.64 0.69 2.08
C VAL A 64 -5.41 -0.17 1.86
N ILE A 65 -4.55 0.22 0.93
CA ILE A 65 -3.27 -0.44 0.67
C ILE A 65 -2.40 -0.51 1.93
N MET A 66 -2.28 0.59 2.67
CA MET A 66 -1.46 0.66 3.87
C MET A 66 -1.98 -0.27 4.98
N VAL A 67 -3.30 -0.37 5.12
CA VAL A 67 -3.94 -1.29 6.06
C VAL A 67 -3.73 -2.75 5.62
N CYS A 68 -3.96 -3.09 4.36
CA CYS A 68 -3.67 -4.43 3.82
C CYS A 68 -2.20 -4.82 4.03
N TRP A 69 -1.27 -3.90 3.79
CA TRP A 69 0.15 -4.12 4.05
C TRP A 69 0.43 -4.40 5.53
N SER A 70 -0.19 -3.65 6.45
CA SER A 70 -0.02 -3.87 7.89
C SER A 70 -0.53 -5.25 8.34
N ILE A 71 -1.65 -5.73 7.76
CA ILE A 71 -2.20 -7.07 8.00
C ILE A 71 -1.23 -8.13 7.49
N TRP A 72 -0.77 -7.99 6.24
CA TRP A 72 0.20 -8.92 5.63
C TRP A 72 1.51 -8.98 6.43
N LYS A 73 2.04 -7.82 6.84
CA LYS A 73 3.26 -7.74 7.65
C LYS A 73 3.08 -8.45 8.99
N ASN A 74 1.91 -8.30 9.63
CA ASN A 74 1.59 -8.98 10.88
C ASN A 74 1.53 -10.50 10.70
N ARG A 75 0.86 -10.95 9.63
CA ARG A 75 0.77 -12.38 9.29
C ARG A 75 2.14 -12.99 9.03
N ASN A 76 3.01 -12.30 8.31
CA ASN A 76 4.37 -12.79 8.04
C ASN A 76 5.25 -12.83 9.28
N ALA A 77 5.06 -11.89 10.20
CA ALA A 77 5.75 -11.95 11.48
C ALA A 77 5.40 -13.24 12.24
N LEU A 78 4.13 -13.67 12.22
CA LEU A 78 3.70 -14.95 12.81
C LEU A 78 4.27 -16.17 12.08
N GLN A 79 4.24 -16.18 10.74
CA GLN A 79 4.82 -17.29 9.95
C GLN A 79 6.32 -17.51 10.21
N LEU A 80 7.05 -16.44 10.53
CA LEU A 80 8.48 -16.49 10.84
C LEU A 80 8.75 -16.73 12.35
N GLY A 81 7.75 -17.16 13.12
CA GLY A 81 7.89 -17.46 14.56
C GLY A 81 7.91 -16.23 15.47
N GLY A 82 7.56 -15.05 14.95
CA GLY A 82 7.42 -13.81 15.72
C GLY A 82 6.08 -13.67 16.45
N LYS A 83 5.89 -12.55 17.16
CA LYS A 83 4.64 -12.25 17.88
C LYS A 83 3.71 -11.37 17.03
N GLY A 84 2.44 -11.77 16.94
CA GLY A 84 1.39 -10.98 16.29
C GLY A 84 1.04 -9.73 17.11
N LYS A 85 0.65 -8.65 16.43
CA LYS A 85 0.18 -7.40 17.03
C LYS A 85 -1.34 -7.30 16.98
N ALA A 86 -1.92 -6.60 17.94
CA ALA A 86 -3.36 -6.29 17.95
C ALA A 86 -3.73 -5.31 16.83
N GLY A 87 -4.97 -5.41 16.31
CA GLY A 87 -5.40 -4.64 15.15
C GLY A 87 -5.32 -3.12 15.33
N ARG A 88 -5.62 -2.61 16.53
CA ARG A 88 -5.47 -1.18 16.87
C ARG A 88 -4.02 -0.68 16.70
N SER A 89 -3.03 -1.50 17.07
CA SER A 89 -1.62 -1.17 16.93
C SER A 89 -1.17 -1.14 15.46
N LEU A 90 -1.74 -2.03 14.63
CA LEU A 90 -1.48 -2.06 13.19
C LEU A 90 -2.04 -0.82 12.49
N VAL A 91 -3.27 -0.45 12.83
CA VAL A 91 -3.92 0.78 12.31
C VAL A 91 -3.14 2.02 12.69
N ARG A 92 -2.70 2.13 13.96
CA ARG A 92 -1.88 3.28 14.40
C ARG A 92 -0.65 3.41 13.52
N GLY A 93 0.14 2.35 13.34
CA GLY A 93 1.31 2.39 12.47
C GLY A 93 1.02 2.61 10.98
N ALA A 94 -0.15 2.18 10.49
CA ALA A 94 -0.53 2.33 9.07
C ALA A 94 -1.10 3.72 8.74
N LEU A 95 -1.85 4.34 9.65
CA LEU A 95 -2.59 5.59 9.43
C LEU A 95 -2.04 6.80 10.20
N TYR A 96 -1.34 6.58 11.32
CA TYR A 96 -0.80 7.61 12.20
C TYR A 96 0.72 7.43 12.36
N LEU A 97 1.48 8.13 11.53
CA LEU A 97 2.95 8.09 11.52
C LEU A 97 3.51 8.55 12.88
N GLU A 98 3.90 7.63 13.78
CA GLU A 98 4.80 7.99 14.87
C GLU A 98 6.25 8.03 14.38
N GLY A 99 6.96 9.07 14.81
CA GLY A 99 8.33 9.32 14.43
C GLY A 99 9.33 8.73 15.39
N GLU A 100 10.10 7.78 14.89
CA GLU A 100 11.46 7.61 15.35
C GLU A 100 12.36 8.54 14.52
N SER A 101 12.77 9.64 15.16
CA SER A 101 13.76 10.57 14.64
C SER A 101 15.15 9.97 14.82
N GLY A 102 15.68 9.33 13.78
CA GLY A 102 17.11 9.06 13.66
C GLY A 102 17.81 10.33 13.16
N SER A 103 18.56 10.99 14.04
CA SER A 103 19.44 12.12 13.71
C SER A 103 20.58 11.68 12.78
N GLY A 104 20.78 12.39 11.67
CA GLY A 104 21.89 12.20 10.74
C GLY A 104 21.88 13.28 9.67
N SER A 105 22.55 14.39 9.94
CA SER A 105 22.68 15.57 9.09
C SER A 105 23.62 15.34 7.90
N GLY A 106 23.09 15.46 6.68
CA GLY A 106 23.84 15.59 5.42
C GLY A 106 22.90 16.08 4.31
N GLU A 107 23.31 17.07 3.51
CA GLU A 107 22.49 17.72 2.48
C GLU A 107 21.75 16.71 1.57
N VAL A 108 20.41 16.77 1.59
CA VAL A 108 19.55 15.84 0.87
C VAL A 108 19.29 16.35 -0.55
N LYS A 109 19.94 15.76 -1.56
CA LYS A 109 19.55 15.94 -2.97
C LYS A 109 18.07 15.55 -3.13
N LYS A 110 17.27 16.44 -3.74
CA LYS A 110 15.82 16.23 -3.96
C LYS A 110 15.59 14.97 -4.80
N LEU A 111 15.07 13.93 -4.16
CA LEU A 111 14.90 12.60 -4.73
C LEU A 111 13.76 12.62 -5.77
N LYS A 112 13.96 12.10 -6.98
CA LYS A 112 12.92 12.01 -8.03
C LYS A 112 12.59 10.54 -8.27
N LEU A 113 11.33 10.16 -8.07
CA LEU A 113 10.86 8.80 -8.32
C LEU A 113 10.15 8.75 -9.67
N TYR A 114 10.81 8.18 -10.66
CA TYR A 114 10.22 7.86 -11.97
C TYR A 114 9.53 6.51 -11.87
N SER A 115 8.21 6.47 -12.03
CA SER A 115 7.42 5.28 -11.75
C SER A 115 6.20 5.17 -12.64
N PHE A 116 5.86 3.93 -13.01
CA PHE A 116 4.60 3.59 -13.65
C PHE A 116 3.57 3.21 -12.57
N ARG A 117 2.35 3.77 -12.64
CA ARG A 117 1.32 3.66 -11.59
C ARG A 117 0.97 2.20 -11.22
N TRP A 118 1.24 1.27 -12.14
CA TRP A 118 0.85 -0.14 -12.10
C TRP A 118 2.02 -1.11 -11.83
N SER A 119 3.24 -0.61 -11.66
CA SER A 119 4.39 -1.47 -11.38
C SER A 119 4.42 -1.92 -9.91
N THR A 120 4.38 -3.23 -9.70
CA THR A 120 4.48 -3.87 -8.38
C THR A 120 5.85 -3.60 -7.71
N CYS A 121 6.91 -3.43 -8.50
CA CYS A 121 8.23 -3.03 -8.00
C CYS A 121 8.29 -1.53 -7.66
N SER A 122 7.67 -0.66 -8.46
CA SER A 122 7.61 0.78 -8.13
C SER A 122 6.73 1.08 -6.92
N PHE A 123 5.77 0.20 -6.60
CA PHE A 123 4.98 0.27 -5.38
C PHE A 123 5.81 0.00 -4.11
N ARG A 124 6.70 -1.01 -4.15
CA ARG A 124 7.64 -1.29 -3.05
C ARG A 124 8.60 -0.12 -2.81
N VAL A 125 9.04 0.56 -3.87
CA VAL A 125 9.90 1.75 -3.76
C VAL A 125 9.15 2.92 -3.13
N ARG A 126 7.88 3.16 -3.49
CA ARG A 126 7.04 4.19 -2.85
C ARG A 126 6.86 3.92 -1.35
N ILE A 127 6.58 2.66 -0.99
CA ILE A 127 6.48 2.24 0.43
C ILE A 127 7.81 2.46 1.15
N ALA A 128 8.93 2.06 0.56
CA ALA A 128 10.25 2.20 1.18
C ALA A 128 10.68 3.67 1.33
N LEU A 129 10.40 4.53 0.35
CA LEU A 129 10.72 5.96 0.41
C LEU A 129 9.88 6.68 1.49
N ASN A 130 8.60 6.35 1.58
CA ASN A 130 7.73 6.86 2.66
C ASN A 130 8.20 6.38 4.03
N PHE A 131 8.64 5.11 4.15
CA PHE A 131 9.19 4.57 5.40
C PHE A 131 10.49 5.26 5.82
N LYS A 132 11.36 5.60 4.85
CA LYS A 132 12.63 6.32 5.10
C LYS A 132 12.48 7.84 5.26
N ARG A 133 11.25 8.39 5.22
CA ARG A 133 10.97 9.84 5.27
C ARG A 133 11.72 10.65 4.21
N LEU A 134 12.06 10.03 3.08
CA LEU A 134 12.73 10.72 1.98
C LEU A 134 11.67 11.44 1.17
N LYS A 135 11.61 12.78 1.26
CA LYS A 135 10.77 13.57 0.37
C LYS A 135 11.22 13.34 -1.07
N TYR A 136 10.29 12.89 -1.91
CA TYR A 136 10.57 12.64 -3.32
C TYR A 136 9.51 13.31 -4.21
N GLU A 137 9.94 13.73 -5.39
CA GLU A 137 9.09 14.22 -6.46
C GLU A 137 8.68 13.03 -7.33
N TYR A 138 7.39 12.72 -7.39
CA TYR A 138 6.85 11.66 -8.23
C TYR A 138 6.75 12.12 -9.68
N LYS A 139 7.34 11.36 -10.61
CA LYS A 139 7.21 11.56 -12.05
C LYS A 139 6.63 10.29 -12.69
N SER A 140 5.42 10.39 -13.22
CA SER A 140 4.79 9.28 -13.94
C SER A 140 5.52 9.03 -15.25
N VAL A 141 5.86 7.76 -15.53
CA VAL A 141 6.44 7.33 -16.82
C VAL A 141 5.40 6.52 -17.57
N ASN A 142 5.08 6.91 -18.80
CA ASN A 142 4.15 6.18 -19.66
C ASN A 142 4.90 5.12 -20.50
N LEU A 143 4.78 3.85 -20.09
CA LEU A 143 5.44 2.73 -20.76
C LEU A 143 4.93 2.50 -22.19
N SER A 144 3.64 2.74 -22.43
CA SER A 144 3.02 2.58 -23.77
C SER A 144 3.51 3.63 -24.77
N LYS A 145 4.04 4.76 -24.30
CA LYS A 145 4.64 5.82 -25.13
C LYS A 145 6.16 5.73 -25.26
N GLY A 146 6.78 4.70 -24.67
CA GLY A 146 8.23 4.48 -24.73
C GLY A 146 9.05 5.46 -23.89
N GLU A 147 8.44 6.14 -22.92
CA GLU A 147 9.10 7.20 -22.12
C GLU A 147 10.23 6.66 -21.21
N GLN A 148 10.29 5.35 -20.99
CA GLN A 148 11.38 4.69 -20.26
C GLN A 148 12.75 4.81 -20.94
N PHE A 149 12.79 5.11 -22.23
CA PHE A 149 14.03 5.25 -23.00
C PHE A 149 14.54 6.70 -23.11
N ILE A 150 13.82 7.68 -22.54
CA ILE A 150 14.13 9.10 -22.67
C ILE A 150 14.71 9.61 -21.34
N PRO A 151 16.02 9.95 -21.26
CA PRO A 151 16.57 10.56 -20.05
C PRO A 151 16.05 12.00 -19.96
N GLY A 152 15.10 12.27 -19.06
CA GLY A 152 14.69 13.64 -18.71
C GLY A 152 13.31 14.11 -19.20
N GLY A 153 12.58 13.31 -19.99
CA GLY A 153 11.14 13.49 -20.20
C GLY A 153 10.69 14.85 -20.74
N THR A 154 11.03 15.16 -22.00
CA THR A 154 10.21 16.02 -22.89
C THR A 154 10.45 15.56 -24.33
N LYS A 155 9.43 15.05 -25.02
CA LYS A 155 9.41 15.09 -26.49
C LYS A 155 9.08 16.53 -26.86
N THR A 156 10.07 17.32 -27.25
CA THR A 156 9.80 18.49 -28.08
C THR A 156 9.28 17.97 -29.40
N SER A 157 7.99 18.16 -29.66
CA SER A 157 7.40 17.98 -30.98
C SER A 157 8.22 18.80 -31.97
N LYS A 158 8.80 18.13 -32.97
CA LYS A 158 9.00 18.72 -34.29
C LYS A 158 8.31 17.80 -35.28
N PHE A 159 7.59 18.48 -36.17
CA PHE A 159 6.67 18.01 -37.20
C PHE A 159 7.15 16.78 -37.97
#